data_AF-A0AA36EGW1-F1
#
_entry.id   AF-A0AA36EGW1-F1
#
_cell.length_a   1.000
_cell.length_b   1.000
_cell.length_c   1.000
_cell.angle_alpha   90.00
_cell.angle_beta   90.00
_cell.angle_gamma   90.00
#
_symmetry.space_group_name_H-M   'P 1'
#
loop_
_entity.id
_entity.type
_entity.pdbx_description
1 polymer ?
#
loop_
_entity_poly.entity_id
_entity_poly.type
_entity_poly.pdbx_seq_one_letter_code
_entity_poly.pdbx_strand_id
1 'polypeptide(L)'
;MWHLRLSSTSFDPMVVYDGHPTLFTIKLHHGGEFTKFPNVNYIEGIVTYVDMVDIEEFSIHEMDAIMKGLGYSVPPVIYYHFFSAKGRHAFWATGPRK
;
A
#
# COMPACT_ATOMS: atom_id res chain seq x y z
N MET A 1 -2.74 -14.84 3.42
CA MET A 1 -2.54 -14.27 4.80
C MET A 1 -1.33 -13.35 4.78
N TRP A 2 -1.55 -12.04 4.89
CA TRP A 2 -0.51 -11.00 4.86
C TRP A 2 0.04 -10.69 6.26
N HIS A 3 1.20 -10.03 6.35
CA HIS A 3 1.75 -9.53 7.62
C HIS A 3 2.47 -8.18 7.49
N LEU A 4 2.46 -7.39 8.57
CA LEU A 4 3.22 -6.14 8.66
C LEU A 4 4.68 -6.45 8.96
N ARG A 5 5.59 -5.95 8.13
CA ARG A 5 7.03 -6.12 8.35
C ARG A 5 7.52 -5.21 9.47
N LEU A 6 8.23 -5.78 10.44
CA LEU A 6 8.97 -5.01 11.43
C LEU A 6 10.18 -4.34 10.78
N SER A 7 10.44 -3.08 11.12
CA SER A 7 11.48 -2.25 10.52
C SER A 7 12.90 -2.81 10.65
N SER A 8 13.15 -3.70 11.61
CA SER A 8 14.45 -4.31 11.87
C SER A 8 14.72 -5.61 11.09
N THR A 9 13.78 -6.09 10.28
CA THR A 9 13.87 -7.39 9.59
C THR A 9 14.34 -7.24 8.15
N SER A 10 15.36 -7.98 7.75
CA SER A 10 15.73 -8.11 6.33
C SER A 10 14.73 -9.01 5.62
N PHE A 11 14.30 -8.61 4.43
CA PHE A 11 13.36 -9.36 3.61
C PHE A 11 13.79 -9.28 2.14
N ASP A 12 14.08 -10.45 1.56
CA ASP A 12 14.40 -10.58 0.15
C ASP A 12 13.21 -11.22 -0.59
N PRO A 13 12.41 -10.44 -1.34
CA PRO A 13 11.24 -10.96 -2.04
C PRO A 13 11.61 -12.00 -3.10
N MET A 14 12.83 -11.96 -3.65
CA MET A 14 13.25 -12.93 -4.67
C MET A 14 13.45 -14.33 -4.08
N VAL A 15 13.90 -14.41 -2.83
CA VAL A 15 14.08 -15.67 -2.11
C VAL A 15 12.77 -16.11 -1.47
N VAL A 16 12.03 -15.20 -0.84
CA VAL A 16 10.81 -15.53 -0.09
C VAL A 16 9.66 -15.93 -1.01
N TYR A 17 9.56 -15.32 -2.20
CA TYR A 17 8.47 -15.61 -3.15
C TYR A 17 8.88 -16.56 -4.28
N ASP A 18 10.05 -17.22 -4.17
CA ASP A 18 10.47 -18.18 -5.19
C ASP A 18 9.44 -19.32 -5.32
N GLY A 19 9.03 -19.62 -6.55
CA GLY A 19 7.94 -20.57 -6.82
C GLY A 19 6.51 -20.07 -6.52
N HIS A 20 6.33 -18.83 -6.05
CA HIS A 20 5.04 -18.26 -5.66
C HIS A 20 4.74 -16.95 -6.44
N PRO A 21 4.39 -17.02 -7.74
CA PRO A 21 4.25 -15.85 -8.61
C PRO A 21 3.06 -14.94 -8.27
N THR A 22 2.11 -15.41 -7.47
CA THR A 22 0.94 -14.64 -7.01
C THR A 22 1.25 -13.78 -5.79
N LEU A 23 2.36 -14.06 -5.09
CA LEU A 23 2.74 -13.32 -3.89
C LEU A 23 3.49 -12.02 -4.22
N PHE A 24 3.17 -10.97 -3.49
CA PHE A 24 3.82 -9.67 -3.60
C PHE A 24 3.88 -8.93 -2.26
N THR A 25 4.69 -7.88 -2.24
CA THR A 25 4.83 -6.96 -1.12
C THR A 25 4.18 -5.62 -1.48
N ILE A 26 3.41 -5.05 -0.57
CA ILE A 26 2.91 -3.67 -0.65
C ILE A 26 3.86 -2.76 0.14
N LYS A 27 4.38 -1.73 -0.53
CA LYS A 27 5.03 -0.59 0.12
C LYS A 27 4.00 0.50 0.37
N LEU A 28 3.60 0.68 1.63
CA LEU A 28 2.55 1.61 2.02
C LEU A 28 3.14 2.88 2.63
N HIS A 29 2.79 4.03 2.05
CA HIS A 29 3.09 5.35 2.60
C HIS A 29 1.85 5.87 3.34
N HIS A 30 1.95 6.14 4.65
CA HIS A 30 0.81 6.56 5.49
C HIS A 30 1.22 7.55 6.60
N GLY A 31 0.24 8.20 7.25
CA GLY A 31 0.47 9.11 8.37
C GLY A 31 1.11 10.48 8.05
N GLY A 32 1.26 10.82 6.77
CA GLY A 32 1.79 12.10 6.30
C GLY A 32 0.75 12.89 5.50
N GLU A 33 1.22 13.86 4.74
CA GLU A 33 0.37 14.72 3.91
C GLU A 33 0.98 15.02 2.54
N PHE A 34 0.12 15.40 1.59
CA PHE A 34 0.54 15.85 0.28
C PHE A 34 0.76 17.37 0.28
N THR A 35 1.88 17.83 -0.25
CA THR A 35 2.10 19.26 -0.51
C THR A 35 1.18 19.77 -1.63
N LYS A 36 0.97 21.10 -1.68
CA LYS A 36 0.11 21.73 -2.68
C LYS A 36 0.74 21.73 -4.08
N PHE A 37 -0.12 21.74 -5.10
CA PHE A 37 0.25 21.94 -6.51
C PHE A 37 1.12 23.19 -6.70
N PRO A 38 2.07 23.23 -7.67
CA PRO A 38 2.38 22.22 -8.70
C PRO A 38 3.26 21.05 -8.26
N ASN A 39 3.97 21.18 -7.14
CA ASN A 39 4.98 20.22 -6.72
C ASN A 39 4.43 19.33 -5.61
N VAL A 40 3.47 18.46 -5.96
CA VAL A 40 2.85 17.52 -5.02
C VAL A 40 3.85 16.44 -4.62
N ASN A 41 4.24 16.47 -3.36
CA ASN A 41 5.12 15.51 -2.69
C ASN A 41 4.40 14.95 -1.48
N TYR A 42 4.67 13.70 -1.13
CA TYR A 42 4.20 13.11 0.11
C TYR A 42 5.27 13.30 1.19
N ILE A 43 4.97 14.10 2.21
CA ILE A 43 5.93 14.51 3.24
C ILE A 43 5.48 14.02 4.62
N GLU A 44 6.44 13.94 5.55
CA GLU A 44 6.24 13.60 6.97
C GLU A 44 5.56 12.24 7.25
N GLY A 45 5.32 11.44 6.22
CA GLY A 45 4.74 10.12 6.37
C GLY A 45 5.75 9.03 6.69
N ILE A 46 5.21 7.89 7.12
CA ILE A 46 5.94 6.68 7.44
C ILE A 46 5.76 5.67 6.30
N VAL A 47 6.78 4.85 6.07
CA VAL A 47 6.72 3.73 5.13
C VAL A 47 6.60 2.43 5.93
N THR A 48 5.54 1.67 5.66
CA THR A 48 5.36 0.31 6.17
C THR A 48 5.31 -0.67 5.02
N TYR A 49 5.88 -1.85 5.21
CA TYR A 49 5.83 -2.94 4.23
C TYR A 49 4.83 -4.00 4.70
N VAL A 50 4.00 -4.48 3.77
CA VAL A 50 3.07 -5.58 3.97
C VAL A 50 3.47 -6.72 3.05
N ASP A 51 3.79 -7.87 3.62
CA ASP A 51 4.33 -9.02 2.91
C ASP A 51 3.33 -10.17 2.82
N MET A 52 3.64 -11.14 1.95
CA MET A 52 2.83 -12.34 1.72
C MET A 52 1.40 -12.01 1.26
N VAL A 53 1.24 -10.92 0.50
CA VAL A 53 -0.04 -10.57 -0.11
C VAL A 53 -0.22 -11.42 -1.36
N ASP A 54 -1.32 -12.15 -1.47
CA ASP A 54 -1.63 -12.94 -2.66
C ASP A 54 -2.56 -12.14 -3.58
N ILE A 55 -2.17 -11.96 -4.85
CA ILE A 55 -2.95 -11.19 -5.82
C ILE A 55 -4.32 -11.80 -6.13
N GLU A 56 -4.49 -13.11 -5.95
CA GLU A 56 -5.78 -13.78 -6.17
C GLU A 56 -6.73 -13.59 -4.99
N GLU A 57 -6.20 -13.38 -3.79
CA GLU A 57 -6.98 -13.10 -2.57
C GLU A 57 -7.13 -11.58 -2.29
N PHE A 58 -6.23 -10.77 -2.86
CA PHE A 58 -6.15 -9.35 -2.55
C PHE A 58 -7.41 -8.58 -2.92
N SER A 59 -7.94 -7.85 -1.93
CA SER A 59 -9.12 -7.02 -2.11
C SER A 59 -9.07 -5.76 -1.27
N ILE A 60 -10.00 -4.84 -1.53
CA ILE A 60 -10.17 -3.62 -0.75
C ILE A 60 -10.40 -3.92 0.75
N HIS A 61 -11.05 -5.04 1.08
CA HIS A 61 -11.30 -5.45 2.46
C HIS A 61 -10.00 -5.87 3.17
N GLU A 62 -9.06 -6.48 2.44
CA GLU A 62 -7.74 -6.76 3.00
C GLU A 62 -6.98 -5.47 3.25
N MET A 63 -7.08 -4.49 2.36
CA MET A 63 -6.48 -3.17 2.56
C MET A 63 -7.07 -2.45 3.79
N ASP A 64 -8.39 -2.52 4.00
CA ASP A 64 -9.04 -2.00 5.21
C ASP A 64 -8.54 -2.70 6.48
N ALA A 65 -8.36 -4.02 6.42
CA ALA A 65 -7.81 -4.80 7.54
C ALA A 65 -6.34 -4.42 7.83
N ILE A 66 -5.53 -4.18 6.80
CA ILE A 66 -4.16 -3.68 6.91
C ILE A 66 -4.15 -2.30 7.60
N MET A 67 -4.98 -1.37 7.13
CA MET A 67 -5.08 -0.02 7.70
C MET A 67 -5.53 -0.05 9.17
N LYS A 68 -6.48 -0.94 9.51
CA LYS A 68 -6.90 -1.17 10.89
C LYS A 68 -5.76 -1.75 11.73
N GLY A 69 -4.97 -2.69 11.18
CA GLY A 69 -3.78 -3.25 11.83
C GLY A 69 -2.70 -2.20 12.13
N LEU A 70 -2.64 -1.13 11.33
CA LEU A 70 -1.79 0.04 11.54
C LEU A 70 -2.35 1.07 12.53
N GLY A 71 -3.56 0.83 13.06
CA GLY A 71 -4.20 1.70 14.07
C GLY A 71 -5.11 2.80 13.51
N TYR A 72 -5.43 2.79 12.21
CA TYR A 72 -6.35 3.77 11.62
C TYR A 72 -7.82 3.36 11.80
N SER A 73 -8.69 4.36 12.03
CA SER A 73 -10.14 4.18 12.01
C SER A 73 -10.66 4.05 10.58
N VAL A 74 -11.41 2.99 10.29
CA VAL A 74 -11.94 2.66 8.95
C VAL A 74 -13.37 3.22 8.78
N PRO A 75 -13.71 3.87 7.65
CA PRO A 75 -12.92 3.97 6.42
C PRO A 75 -12.04 5.23 6.32
N PRO A 76 -10.70 5.11 6.18
CA PRO A 76 -9.88 6.24 5.76
C PRO A 76 -10.18 6.58 4.29
N VAL A 77 -9.93 7.84 3.89
CA VAL A 77 -9.91 8.19 2.46
C VAL A 77 -8.61 7.63 1.87
N ILE A 78 -8.72 6.59 1.06
CA ILE A 78 -7.59 5.96 0.37
C ILE A 78 -7.55 6.43 -1.09
N TYR A 79 -6.39 6.89 -1.52
CA TYR A 79 -6.12 7.26 -2.90
C TYR A 79 -5.24 6.18 -3.54
N TYR A 80 -5.78 5.47 -4.53
CA TYR A 80 -5.03 4.47 -5.27
C TYR A 80 -4.41 5.08 -6.52
N HIS A 81 -3.09 4.92 -6.63
CA HIS A 81 -2.32 5.27 -7.81
C HIS A 81 -1.65 4.00 -8.32
N PHE A 82 -2.11 3.49 -9.46
CA PHE A 82 -1.48 2.35 -10.11
C PHE A 82 -0.59 2.82 -11.25
N PHE A 83 0.66 2.35 -11.25
CA PHE A 83 1.52 2.43 -12.41
C PHE A 83 1.43 1.10 -13.16
N SER A 84 0.83 1.12 -14.35
CA SER A 84 1.05 0.01 -15.29
C SER A 84 2.39 0.22 -16.00
N ALA A 85 3.06 -0.87 -16.38
CA ALA A 85 4.29 -0.84 -17.18
C ALA A 85 4.17 -0.03 -18.50
N LYS A 86 2.95 0.35 -18.90
CA LYS A 86 2.64 1.21 -20.04
C LYS A 86 2.54 2.72 -19.70
N GLY A 87 2.96 3.13 -18.50
CA GLY A 87 3.05 4.55 -18.11
C GLY A 87 1.71 5.27 -17.89
N ARG A 88 0.58 4.55 -17.84
CA ARG A 88 -0.73 5.16 -17.56
C ARG A 88 -0.98 5.23 -16.06
N HIS A 89 -1.07 6.46 -15.55
CA HIS A 89 -1.59 6.77 -14.22
C HIS A 89 -3.11 6.72 -14.26
N ALA A 90 -3.73 5.83 -13.51
CA ALA A 90 -5.16 5.88 -13.23
C ALA A 90 -5.35 6.32 -11.76
N PHE A 91 -6.22 7.30 -11.55
CA PHE A 91 -6.58 7.83 -10.24
C PHE A 91 -7.94 7.27 -9.84
N TRP A 92 -7.99 6.56 -8.71
CA TRP A 92 -9.25 6.16 -8.09
C TRP A 92 -9.21 6.50 -6.60
N ALA A 93 -10.21 7.24 -6.14
CA ALA A 93 -10.37 7.64 -4.74
C ALA A 93 -11.65 7.03 -4.19
N THR A 94 -11.57 6.38 -3.03
CA THR A 94 -12.75 5.96 -2.28
C THR A 94 -13.05 7.03 -1.24
N GLY A 95 -13.94 7.98 -1.59
CA GLY A 95 -14.38 9.04 -0.69
C GLY A 95 -15.16 10.15 -1.41
N PRO A 96 -16.02 10.91 -0.71
CA PRO A 96 -16.68 12.06 -1.31
C PRO A 96 -15.62 13.08 -1.76
N ARG A 97 -15.71 13.53 -3.02
CA ARG A 97 -14.98 14.71 -3.47
C ARG A 97 -15.51 15.89 -2.65
N LYS A 98 -14.65 16.52 -1.85
CA LYS A 98 -14.95 17.85 -1.31
C LYS A 98 -14.90 18.88 -2.43
#